data_AF-A0AAD7H3T5-F1
#
_entry.id   AF-A0AAD7H3T5-F1
#
_cell.length_a   1.000
_cell.length_b   1.000
_cell.length_c   1.000
_cell.angle_alpha   90.00
_cell.angle_beta   90.00
_cell.angle_gamma   90.00
#
_symmetry.space_group_name_H-M   'P 1'
#
loop_
_entity.id
_entity.type
_entity.pdbx_description
1 polymer ?
#
loop_
_entity_poly.entity_id
_entity_poly.type
_entity_poly.pdbx_seq_one_letter_code
_entity_poly.pdbx_strand_id
1 'polypeptide(L)'
;EWDGWPNGDFSCLFSLDFVETHENLRVHWACETLGGSANGSVQGETWQDGKVTRRKCRGIIECTSSTCAIIVRPQTRARGIQKQLSEACACGQPLLHQPCDVTSILHTFRDGIVQGNPGAGPLKLLVGQPGIEGPGDSVADITPLLLNSERIKYERRKILKDARAAAGANFAEEFTAFKEKYPNFICDAQFGNVTVIVMQTPFMAAKLVKSSVDGEAVNGIVSDAAHRVWMDHNSLLIVSSTFEPTRLRCWVPGLMSYSNGGTAEHYRIHFFYLFRGMARECAARDIEVADELFANVSFPDPQRKGFILAFVDFWVEHAPGERTIAELLDAAPKLIKGCAHHFRSQITRVKKISGVVDPSKTDIFENFARKLLSCKNIPEFNRHATEFIEAFPRAESWIRWWMLPAHACMLFPTFRVMTAELWDSIPETTNAEEAMHWKLYAAIGRRLPLLPGLKALFKFAEHYQRLFDASGRKSCISTVS
;
A
#
# COMPACT_ATOMS: atom_id res chain seq x y z
N GLU A 1 40.87 -12.85 -3.93
CA GLU A 1 41.77 -12.31 -2.88
C GLU A 1 42.14 -10.88 -3.26
N TRP A 2 42.25 -9.97 -2.30
CA TRP A 2 42.64 -8.57 -2.55
C TRP A 2 44.10 -8.38 -2.19
N ASP A 3 44.97 -8.21 -3.19
CA ASP A 3 46.42 -8.11 -3.03
C ASP A 3 46.93 -6.66 -2.90
N GLY A 4 46.03 -5.68 -2.97
CA GLY A 4 46.34 -4.25 -2.88
C GLY A 4 46.92 -3.63 -4.17
N TRP A 5 47.05 -4.38 -5.27
CA TRP A 5 47.60 -3.91 -6.55
C TRP A 5 46.58 -4.01 -7.70
N PRO A 6 45.43 -3.31 -7.63
CA PRO A 6 44.48 -3.33 -8.73
C PRO A 6 45.13 -2.75 -10.01
N ASN A 7 45.00 -3.46 -11.13
CA ASN A 7 45.56 -3.07 -12.42
C ASN A 7 44.60 -3.46 -13.56
N GLY A 8 44.49 -2.62 -14.58
CA GLY A 8 43.51 -2.78 -15.67
C GLY A 8 42.06 -2.48 -15.26
N ASP A 9 41.11 -2.85 -16.12
CA ASP A 9 39.68 -2.75 -15.82
C ASP A 9 39.26 -3.90 -14.91
N PHE A 10 38.67 -3.57 -13.75
CA PHE A 10 38.17 -4.56 -12.80
C PHE A 10 36.89 -4.07 -12.11
N SER A 11 36.02 -5.01 -11.78
CA SER A 11 34.80 -4.79 -10.99
C SER A 11 34.60 -5.97 -10.05
N CYS A 12 34.53 -5.68 -8.75
CA CYS A 12 34.43 -6.69 -7.70
C CYS A 12 33.44 -6.25 -6.63
N LEU A 13 32.66 -7.20 -6.10
CA LEU A 13 31.77 -7.00 -4.96
C LEU A 13 32.42 -7.56 -3.68
N PHE A 14 32.48 -6.75 -2.63
CA PHE A 14 33.09 -7.12 -1.35
C PHE A 14 32.07 -6.99 -0.22
N SER A 15 32.06 -7.94 0.72
CA SER A 15 31.28 -7.79 1.95
C SER A 15 31.88 -6.70 2.85
N LEU A 16 31.05 -6.07 3.69
CA LEU A 16 31.52 -5.05 4.62
C LEU A 16 32.62 -5.58 5.56
N ASP A 17 32.44 -6.81 6.07
CA ASP A 17 33.42 -7.50 6.92
C ASP A 17 34.76 -7.72 6.19
N PHE A 18 34.73 -8.09 4.91
CA PHE A 18 35.96 -8.22 4.11
C PHE A 18 36.67 -6.87 3.95
N VAL A 19 35.91 -5.80 3.69
CA VAL A 19 36.47 -4.44 3.55
C VAL A 19 37.11 -3.97 4.86
N GLU A 20 36.46 -4.20 6.01
CA GLU A 20 36.97 -3.80 7.33
C GLU A 20 38.23 -4.60 7.71
N THR A 21 38.25 -5.90 7.43
CA THR A 21 39.40 -6.78 7.73
C THR A 21 40.60 -6.57 6.79
N HIS A 22 40.40 -5.92 5.63
CA HIS A 22 41.45 -5.63 4.63
C HIS A 22 41.74 -4.13 4.50
N GLU A 23 41.79 -3.43 5.64
CA GLU A 23 42.13 -2.01 5.77
C GLU A 23 41.36 -1.06 4.82
N ASN A 24 40.06 -1.30 4.62
CA ASN A 24 39.20 -0.52 3.72
C ASN A 24 39.66 -0.50 2.26
N LEU A 25 40.09 -1.67 1.76
CA LEU A 25 40.59 -1.86 0.39
C LEU A 25 41.68 -0.84 0.06
N ARG A 26 42.64 -0.67 0.97
CA ARG A 26 43.81 0.16 0.69
C ARG A 26 44.54 -0.37 -0.54
N VAL A 27 45.04 0.56 -1.33
CA VAL A 27 45.79 0.26 -2.55
C VAL A 27 47.22 0.73 -2.40
N HIS A 28 48.14 -0.04 -2.96
CA HIS A 28 49.54 0.31 -3.02
C HIS A 28 49.85 1.34 -4.11
N TRP A 29 48.90 1.72 -4.96
CA TRP A 29 49.06 2.90 -5.83
C TRP A 29 48.99 4.22 -5.05
N ALA A 30 49.76 5.22 -5.48
CA ALA A 30 49.68 6.57 -4.92
C ALA A 30 48.40 7.26 -5.39
N CYS A 31 47.38 7.30 -4.54
CA CYS A 31 46.07 7.83 -4.91
C CYS A 31 45.67 9.06 -4.10
N GLU A 32 45.03 10.01 -4.77
CA GLU A 32 44.33 11.13 -4.14
C GLU A 32 42.85 10.84 -3.99
N THR A 33 42.30 11.04 -2.80
CA THR A 33 40.86 10.95 -2.54
C THR A 33 40.17 12.22 -3.06
N LEU A 34 39.32 12.08 -4.07
CA LEU A 34 38.64 13.21 -4.72
C LEU A 34 37.30 13.61 -4.08
N GLY A 35 36.92 12.95 -2.98
CA GLY A 35 35.61 13.11 -2.35
C GLY A 35 34.54 12.22 -2.98
N GLY A 36 33.35 12.22 -2.37
CA GLY A 36 32.21 11.41 -2.77
C GLY A 36 31.08 12.22 -3.41
N SER A 37 30.13 11.53 -4.04
CA SER A 37 28.86 12.12 -4.49
C SER A 37 28.03 12.55 -3.27
N ALA A 38 27.46 13.76 -3.28
CA ALA A 38 26.55 14.23 -2.23
C ALA A 38 25.20 13.46 -2.20
N ASN A 39 24.86 12.76 -3.29
CA ASN A 39 23.52 12.19 -3.50
C ASN A 39 23.44 10.68 -3.22
N GLY A 40 24.56 10.02 -2.89
CA GLY A 40 24.61 8.57 -2.65
C GLY A 40 24.49 8.20 -1.17
N SER A 41 23.77 7.12 -0.87
CA SER A 41 23.52 6.65 0.50
C SER A 41 24.17 5.28 0.74
N VAL A 42 24.73 5.08 1.94
CA VAL A 42 25.15 3.74 2.38
C VAL A 42 23.97 2.78 2.52
N GLN A 43 22.74 3.31 2.54
CA GLN A 43 21.49 2.56 2.56
C GLN A 43 20.87 2.39 1.16
N GLY A 44 21.57 2.77 0.08
CA GLY A 44 21.08 2.59 -1.29
C GLY A 44 20.79 1.12 -1.59
N GLU A 45 19.64 0.83 -2.20
CA GLU A 45 19.19 -0.54 -2.53
C GLU A 45 19.90 -1.09 -3.78
N THR A 46 20.56 -0.21 -4.55
CA THR A 46 21.39 -0.55 -5.70
C THR A 46 22.76 0.11 -5.58
N TRP A 47 23.78 -0.40 -6.28
CA TRP A 47 25.11 0.20 -6.25
C TRP A 47 25.11 1.63 -6.84
N GLN A 48 24.20 1.94 -7.77
CA GLN A 48 24.02 3.26 -8.36
C GLN A 48 23.54 4.30 -7.34
N ASP A 49 22.71 3.87 -6.38
CA ASP A 49 22.22 4.70 -5.27
C ASP A 49 23.19 4.73 -4.08
N GLY A 50 24.27 3.96 -4.17
CA GLY A 50 25.29 3.79 -3.15
C GLY A 50 26.11 5.06 -2.88
N LYS A 51 26.64 5.16 -1.66
CA LYS A 51 27.62 6.20 -1.32
C LYS A 51 28.91 5.96 -2.11
N VAL A 52 29.28 6.93 -2.94
CA VAL A 52 30.44 6.83 -3.84
C VAL A 52 31.67 7.44 -3.19
N THR A 53 32.82 6.76 -3.27
CA THR A 53 34.14 7.32 -2.99
C THR A 53 35.03 7.16 -4.21
N ARG A 54 35.73 8.23 -4.62
CA ARG A 54 36.63 8.21 -5.78
C ARG A 54 38.08 8.40 -5.36
N ARG A 55 38.98 7.60 -5.94
CA ARG A 55 40.44 7.70 -5.74
C ARG A 55 41.13 7.79 -7.10
N LYS A 56 41.80 8.91 -7.37
CA LYS A 56 42.56 9.12 -8.61
C LYS A 56 44.02 8.71 -8.40
N CYS A 57 44.52 7.84 -9.27
CA CYS A 57 45.93 7.48 -9.28
C CYS A 57 46.78 8.71 -9.65
N ARG A 58 47.93 8.89 -9.01
CA ARG A 58 48.89 9.96 -9.30
C ARG A 58 50.09 9.45 -10.10
N GLY A 59 50.07 8.21 -10.55
CA GLY A 59 51.14 7.61 -11.36
C GLY A 59 52.39 7.34 -10.55
N ILE A 60 53.56 7.56 -11.15
CA ILE A 60 54.87 7.30 -10.55
C ILE A 60 55.83 8.46 -10.80
N ILE A 61 56.85 8.58 -9.96
CA ILE A 61 58.00 9.45 -10.23
C ILE A 61 59.19 8.54 -10.52
N GLU A 62 59.88 8.77 -11.63
CA GLU A 62 61.04 7.99 -12.06
C GLU A 62 62.29 8.86 -12.20
N CYS A 63 63.45 8.22 -12.15
CA CYS A 63 64.70 8.90 -12.46
C CYS A 63 64.80 9.15 -13.98
N THR A 64 65.29 10.33 -14.36
CA THR A 64 65.56 10.66 -15.78
C THR A 64 66.73 9.87 -16.40
N SER A 65 67.54 9.21 -15.57
CA SER A 65 68.64 8.36 -16.03
C SER A 65 68.14 6.98 -16.48
N SER A 66 68.44 6.61 -17.73
CA SER A 66 68.11 5.30 -18.29
C SER A 66 68.79 4.11 -17.61
N THR A 67 69.85 4.36 -16.82
CA THR A 67 70.55 3.32 -16.05
C THR A 67 70.11 3.25 -14.58
N CYS A 68 69.22 4.14 -14.13
CA CYS A 68 68.74 4.20 -12.76
C CYS A 68 67.29 3.71 -12.66
N ALA A 69 67.08 2.57 -12.00
CA ALA A 69 65.76 1.94 -11.85
C ALA A 69 64.97 2.45 -10.62
N ILE A 70 65.31 3.61 -10.06
CA ILE A 70 64.63 4.14 -8.88
C ILE A 70 63.25 4.68 -9.29
N ILE A 71 62.22 4.12 -8.66
CA ILE A 71 60.84 4.59 -8.74
C ILE A 71 60.44 5.13 -7.36
N VAL A 72 60.00 6.39 -7.35
CA VAL A 72 59.54 7.09 -6.16
C VAL A 72 58.01 7.13 -6.18
N ARG A 73 57.40 6.76 -5.05
CA ARG A 73 55.96 6.90 -4.83
C ARG A 73 55.61 8.40 -4.78
N PRO A 74 54.74 8.92 -5.66
CA PRO A 74 54.30 10.30 -5.58
C PRO A 74 53.54 10.56 -4.27
N GLN A 75 53.70 11.76 -3.72
CA GLN A 75 52.81 12.31 -2.71
C GLN A 75 51.41 12.49 -3.30
N THR A 76 50.39 12.48 -2.44
CA THR A 76 48.99 12.48 -2.92
C THR A 76 48.48 13.85 -3.37
N ARG A 77 49.13 14.94 -2.95
CA ARG A 77 48.76 16.32 -3.32
C ARG A 77 49.79 16.93 -4.27
N ALA A 78 49.33 17.76 -5.20
CA ALA A 78 50.18 18.42 -6.19
C ALA A 78 51.40 19.16 -5.59
N ARG A 79 51.21 19.91 -4.49
CA ARG A 79 52.30 20.60 -3.78
C ARG A 79 53.38 19.63 -3.26
N GLY A 80 52.96 18.45 -2.81
CA GLY A 80 53.89 17.41 -2.34
C GLY A 80 54.70 16.81 -3.48
N ILE A 81 54.06 16.55 -4.62
CA ILE A 81 54.72 16.06 -5.83
C ILE A 81 55.76 17.08 -6.31
N GLN A 82 55.40 18.36 -6.38
CA GLN A 82 56.33 19.43 -6.78
C GLN A 82 57.55 19.51 -5.86
N LYS A 83 57.36 19.29 -4.55
CA LYS A 83 58.49 19.20 -3.61
C LYS A 83 59.38 18.00 -3.93
N GLN A 84 58.81 16.82 -4.20
CA GLN A 84 59.60 15.64 -4.58
C GLN A 84 60.39 15.87 -5.88
N LEU A 85 59.81 16.55 -6.86
CA LEU A 85 60.50 16.86 -8.12
C LEU A 85 61.61 17.90 -7.97
N SER A 86 61.61 18.70 -6.90
CA SER A 86 62.70 19.63 -6.58
C SER A 86 63.90 18.96 -5.93
N GLU A 87 63.76 17.70 -5.50
CA GLU A 87 64.83 16.90 -4.93
C GLU A 87 65.51 16.05 -6.02
N ALA A 88 66.82 15.85 -5.90
CA ALA A 88 67.55 14.95 -6.81
C ALA A 88 67.30 13.48 -6.42
N CYS A 89 67.31 12.60 -7.41
CA CYS A 89 67.37 11.16 -7.18
C CYS A 89 68.63 10.80 -6.37
N ALA A 90 68.64 9.63 -5.71
CA ALA A 90 69.82 9.15 -4.98
C ALA A 90 71.07 9.01 -5.86
N CYS A 91 70.91 8.86 -7.18
CA CYS A 91 72.02 8.85 -8.15
C CYS A 91 72.44 10.24 -8.65
N GLY A 92 71.87 11.31 -8.09
CA GLY A 92 72.15 12.71 -8.42
C GLY A 92 71.40 13.27 -9.64
N GLN A 93 70.59 12.46 -10.32
CA GLN A 93 69.87 12.89 -11.53
C GLN A 93 68.46 13.44 -11.20
N PRO A 94 67.89 14.30 -12.06
CA PRO A 94 66.53 14.82 -11.86
C PRO A 94 65.46 13.72 -11.86
N LEU A 95 64.37 13.98 -11.15
CA LEU A 95 63.17 13.15 -11.11
C LEU A 95 62.12 13.67 -12.11
N LEU A 96 61.43 12.75 -12.79
CA LEU A 96 60.34 13.05 -13.72
C LEU A 96 59.04 12.43 -13.20
N HIS A 97 57.96 13.20 -13.19
CA HIS A 97 56.63 12.69 -12.85
C HIS A 97 55.92 12.16 -14.09
N GLN A 98 55.58 10.87 -14.06
CA GLN A 98 54.67 10.25 -15.02
C GLN A 98 53.26 10.20 -14.41
N PRO A 99 52.33 11.08 -14.82
CA PRO A 99 50.98 11.10 -14.27
C PRO A 99 50.16 9.89 -14.75
N CYS A 100 49.16 9.52 -13.96
CA CYS A 100 48.14 8.56 -14.33
C CYS A 100 46.76 9.22 -14.23
N ASP A 101 45.88 8.94 -15.18
CA ASP A 101 44.51 9.50 -15.19
C ASP A 101 43.44 8.50 -14.77
N VAL A 102 43.83 7.29 -14.36
CA VAL A 102 42.92 6.26 -13.88
C VAL A 102 42.28 6.68 -12.55
N THR A 103 40.96 6.51 -12.47
CA THR A 103 40.18 6.75 -11.27
C THR A 103 39.47 5.46 -10.86
N SER A 104 39.73 5.01 -9.64
CA SER A 104 38.96 3.92 -9.03
C SER A 104 37.73 4.50 -8.31
N ILE A 105 36.61 3.77 -8.41
CA ILE A 105 35.33 4.16 -7.83
C ILE A 105 34.88 3.04 -6.90
N LEU A 106 34.64 3.39 -5.65
CA LEU A 106 34.10 2.49 -4.63
C LEU A 106 32.66 2.91 -4.31
N HIS A 107 31.72 1.98 -4.48
CA HIS A 107 30.32 2.16 -4.10
C HIS A 107 30.06 1.40 -2.79
N THR A 108 29.57 2.10 -1.77
CA THR A 108 29.09 1.50 -0.52
C THR A 108 27.57 1.58 -0.50
N PHE A 109 26.91 0.44 -0.54
CA PHE A 109 25.45 0.32 -0.61
C PHE A 109 24.95 -0.83 0.27
N ARG A 110 23.63 -0.89 0.46
CA ARG A 110 23.00 -1.93 1.27
C ARG A 110 22.71 -3.13 0.38
N ASP A 111 23.33 -4.27 0.68
CA ASP A 111 23.19 -5.49 -0.11
C ASP A 111 22.83 -6.72 0.74
N GLY A 112 22.26 -7.75 0.10
CA GLY A 112 21.98 -9.04 0.69
C GLY A 112 20.76 -9.72 0.08
N ILE A 113 20.89 -11.01 -0.27
CA ILE A 113 19.87 -11.82 -0.97
C ILE A 113 18.49 -11.76 -0.29
N VAL A 114 18.45 -11.76 1.05
CA VAL A 114 17.21 -11.67 1.84
C VAL A 114 16.61 -10.26 1.86
N GLN A 115 17.42 -9.21 1.77
CA GLN A 115 16.95 -7.82 1.77
C GLN A 115 16.46 -7.38 0.40
N GLY A 116 17.10 -7.86 -0.69
CA GLY A 116 16.59 -7.70 -2.05
C GLY A 116 15.34 -8.54 -2.34
N ASN A 117 15.16 -9.66 -1.63
CA ASN A 117 14.01 -10.56 -1.79
C ASN A 117 13.34 -10.93 -0.45
N PRO A 118 12.76 -9.96 0.29
CA PRO A 118 12.23 -10.20 1.65
C PRO A 118 11.05 -11.18 1.66
N GLY A 119 10.33 -11.30 0.54
CA GLY A 119 9.25 -12.26 0.33
C GLY A 119 9.70 -13.68 -0.05
N ALA A 120 10.98 -13.89 -0.39
CA ALA A 120 11.47 -15.20 -0.81
C ALA A 120 11.54 -16.17 0.37
N GLY A 121 10.92 -17.34 0.19
CA GLY A 121 10.98 -18.44 1.16
C GLY A 121 12.34 -19.16 1.12
N PRO A 122 12.66 -20.01 2.12
CA PRO A 122 13.96 -20.67 2.22
C PRO A 122 14.37 -21.44 0.97
N LEU A 123 13.43 -22.13 0.33
CA LEU A 123 13.70 -22.88 -0.91
C LEU A 123 14.02 -21.94 -2.08
N LYS A 124 13.32 -20.80 -2.21
CA LYS A 124 13.59 -19.80 -3.26
C LYS A 124 14.94 -19.12 -3.06
N LEU A 125 15.33 -18.89 -1.80
CA LEU A 125 16.63 -18.35 -1.46
C LEU A 125 17.74 -19.37 -1.76
N LEU A 126 17.47 -20.66 -1.53
CA LEU A 126 18.41 -21.78 -1.76
C LEU A 126 18.67 -22.07 -3.24
N VAL A 127 17.67 -21.91 -4.10
CA VAL A 127 17.79 -22.24 -5.54
C VAL A 127 18.04 -21.02 -6.41
N GLY A 128 18.02 -19.82 -5.83
CA GLY A 128 18.02 -18.58 -6.58
C GLY A 128 16.62 -18.19 -7.07
N GLN A 129 16.33 -16.89 -7.13
CA GLN A 129 15.03 -16.41 -7.57
C GLN A 129 14.92 -16.49 -9.10
N PRO A 130 13.88 -17.11 -9.68
CA PRO A 130 13.73 -17.17 -11.14
C PRO A 130 13.62 -15.76 -11.75
N GLY A 131 14.50 -15.44 -12.67
CA GLY A 131 14.53 -14.20 -13.45
C GLY A 131 14.58 -14.46 -14.96
N ILE A 132 14.50 -13.38 -15.74
CA ILE A 132 14.48 -13.42 -17.21
C ILE A 132 15.79 -14.00 -17.77
N GLU A 133 16.89 -13.87 -17.04
CA GLU A 133 18.23 -14.38 -17.41
C GLU A 133 18.61 -15.70 -16.70
N GLY A 134 17.66 -16.33 -15.99
CA GLY A 134 17.90 -17.53 -15.19
C GLY A 134 17.67 -17.31 -13.68
N PRO A 135 17.93 -18.33 -12.83
CA PRO A 135 17.86 -18.16 -11.39
C PRO A 135 18.93 -17.16 -10.91
N GLY A 136 18.53 -16.15 -10.14
CA GLY A 136 19.42 -15.20 -9.49
C GLY A 136 20.22 -15.81 -8.33
N ASP A 137 20.96 -14.98 -7.59
CA ASP A 137 21.92 -15.46 -6.59
C ASP A 137 21.32 -16.38 -5.52
N SER A 138 22.02 -17.48 -5.23
CA SER A 138 21.65 -18.43 -4.20
C SER A 138 22.34 -18.14 -2.87
N VAL A 139 21.61 -18.29 -1.76
CA VAL A 139 22.22 -18.26 -0.42
C VAL A 139 23.15 -19.44 -0.17
N ALA A 140 23.05 -20.52 -0.95
CA ALA A 140 23.98 -21.65 -0.88
C ALA A 140 25.41 -21.25 -1.27
N ASP A 141 25.55 -20.26 -2.15
CA ASP A 141 26.86 -19.80 -2.66
C ASP A 141 27.61 -18.94 -1.62
N ILE A 142 26.90 -18.46 -0.58
CA ILE A 142 27.49 -17.68 0.51
C ILE A 142 28.23 -18.59 1.49
N THR A 143 27.64 -19.72 1.88
CA THR A 143 28.28 -20.68 2.78
C THR A 143 27.62 -22.06 2.70
N PRO A 144 28.38 -23.16 2.79
CA PRO A 144 27.84 -24.52 2.78
C PRO A 144 26.77 -24.78 3.86
N LEU A 145 26.79 -24.04 4.96
CA LEU A 145 25.78 -24.14 6.02
C LEU A 145 24.37 -23.74 5.56
N LEU A 146 24.28 -22.93 4.51
CA LEU A 146 23.02 -22.46 3.92
C LEU A 146 22.46 -23.41 2.86
N LEU A 147 23.05 -24.60 2.67
CA LEU A 147 22.37 -25.71 1.99
C LEU A 147 21.20 -26.27 2.83
N ASN A 148 21.19 -26.00 4.14
CA ASN A 148 20.13 -26.42 5.05
C ASN A 148 18.99 -25.39 5.08
N SER A 149 17.80 -25.81 4.63
CA SER A 149 16.61 -24.95 4.55
C SER A 149 16.15 -24.39 5.91
N GLU A 150 16.32 -25.12 7.00
CA GLU A 150 15.97 -24.62 8.35
C GLU A 150 16.98 -23.58 8.86
N ARG A 151 18.26 -23.72 8.49
CA ARG A 151 19.28 -22.69 8.76
C ARG A 151 18.97 -21.40 7.99
N ILE A 152 18.62 -21.52 6.71
CA ILE A 152 18.18 -20.37 5.88
C ILE A 152 16.97 -19.68 6.52
N LYS A 153 15.97 -20.46 6.96
CA LYS A 153 14.77 -19.95 7.63
C LYS A 153 15.08 -19.24 8.94
N TYR A 154 16.04 -19.74 9.72
CA TYR A 154 16.50 -19.10 10.95
C TYR A 154 17.17 -17.75 10.67
N GLU A 155 18.19 -17.71 9.81
CA GLU A 155 18.93 -16.49 9.48
C GLU A 155 18.03 -15.45 8.81
N ARG A 156 17.16 -15.88 7.89
CA ARG A 156 16.13 -15.02 7.28
C ARG A 156 15.24 -14.38 8.34
N ARG A 157 14.75 -15.15 9.32
CA ARG A 157 13.91 -14.60 10.40
C ARG A 157 14.66 -13.59 11.25
N LYS A 158 15.94 -13.85 11.55
CA LYS A 158 16.79 -12.94 12.32
C LYS A 158 16.98 -11.61 11.60
N ILE A 159 17.40 -11.65 10.33
CA ILE A 159 17.58 -10.46 9.48
C ILE A 159 16.28 -9.65 9.38
N LEU A 160 15.15 -10.31 9.15
CA LEU A 160 13.84 -9.64 9.07
C LEU A 160 13.37 -9.08 10.43
N LYS A 161 13.76 -9.70 11.55
CA LYS A 161 13.46 -9.23 12.90
C LYS A 161 14.28 -7.99 13.23
N ASP A 162 15.56 -7.99 12.90
CA ASP A 162 16.48 -6.88 13.18
C ASP A 162 16.13 -5.67 12.28
N ALA A 163 15.75 -5.90 11.02
CA ALA A 163 15.23 -4.85 10.14
C ALA A 163 13.93 -4.23 10.66
N ARG A 164 13.04 -5.03 11.29
CA ARG A 164 11.81 -4.52 11.92
C ARG A 164 12.09 -3.74 13.21
N ALA A 165 13.09 -4.15 13.99
CA ALA A 165 13.48 -3.44 15.21
C ALA A 165 14.09 -2.06 14.87
N ALA A 166 14.87 -1.95 13.80
CA ALA A 166 15.44 -0.69 13.34
C ALA A 166 14.38 0.29 12.78
N ALA A 167 13.37 -0.20 12.07
CA ALA A 167 12.27 0.63 11.54
C ALA A 167 11.36 1.23 12.63
N GLY A 168 11.36 0.68 13.84
CA GLY A 168 10.55 1.19 14.96
C GLY A 168 11.10 2.47 15.60
N ALA A 169 12.39 2.77 15.46
CA ALA A 169 13.03 3.91 16.11
C ALA A 169 12.81 5.25 15.39
N ASN A 170 12.32 5.25 14.14
CA ASN A 170 12.22 6.46 13.32
C ASN A 170 10.89 6.68 12.57
N PHE A 171 9.79 6.08 13.06
CA PHE A 171 8.49 6.13 12.39
C PHE A 171 8.01 7.56 12.09
N ALA A 172 8.22 8.51 13.01
CA ALA A 172 7.77 9.89 12.86
C ALA A 172 8.47 10.61 11.69
N GLU A 173 9.79 10.47 11.57
CA GLU A 173 10.54 11.05 10.45
C GLU A 173 10.19 10.35 9.14
N GLU A 174 10.06 9.01 9.14
CA GLU A 174 9.68 8.26 7.94
C GLU A 174 8.26 8.59 7.46
N PHE A 175 7.32 8.78 8.38
CA PHE A 175 5.95 9.18 8.05
C PHE A 175 5.88 10.63 7.56
N THR A 176 6.71 11.51 8.14
CA THR A 176 6.87 12.91 7.67
C THR A 176 7.43 12.93 6.24
N ALA A 177 8.55 12.24 5.99
CA ALA A 177 9.13 12.10 4.67
C ALA A 177 8.16 11.46 3.66
N PHE A 178 7.31 10.52 4.12
CA PHE A 178 6.25 9.96 3.29
C PHE A 178 5.22 11.01 2.88
N LYS A 179 4.73 11.83 3.82
CA LYS A 179 3.77 12.92 3.53
C LYS A 179 4.36 13.97 2.59
N GLU A 180 5.64 14.31 2.76
CA GLU A 180 6.34 15.25 1.88
C GLU A 180 6.52 14.69 0.46
N LYS A 181 6.83 13.39 0.34
CA LYS A 181 7.00 12.71 -0.95
C LYS A 181 5.68 12.54 -1.71
N TYR A 182 4.58 12.37 -0.99
CA TYR A 182 3.24 12.17 -1.56
C TYR A 182 2.27 13.24 -1.01
N PRO A 183 2.46 14.51 -1.40
CA PRO A 183 1.65 15.60 -0.88
C PRO A 183 0.18 15.37 -1.20
N ASN A 184 -0.70 15.71 -0.26
CA ASN A 184 -2.15 15.58 -0.35
C ASN A 184 -2.70 14.15 -0.44
N PHE A 185 -1.86 13.11 -0.39
CA PHE A 185 -2.37 11.73 -0.35
C PHE A 185 -2.96 11.35 1.00
N ILE A 186 -2.32 11.76 2.10
CA ILE A 186 -2.86 11.59 3.46
C ILE A 186 -3.82 12.75 3.72
N CYS A 187 -5.12 12.45 3.79
CA CYS A 187 -6.15 13.43 4.13
C CYS A 187 -6.13 13.75 5.62
N ASP A 188 -5.92 12.72 6.44
CA ASP A 188 -5.83 12.82 7.89
C ASP A 188 -5.11 11.60 8.49
N ALA A 189 -4.52 11.79 9.67
CA ALA A 189 -3.87 10.73 10.41
C ALA A 189 -4.09 10.94 11.91
N GLN A 190 -4.93 10.09 12.50
CA GLN A 190 -5.23 10.08 13.93
C GLN A 190 -4.54 8.88 14.57
N PHE A 191 -3.85 9.12 15.68
CA PHE A 191 -3.16 8.10 16.46
C PHE A 191 -3.69 8.08 17.89
N GLY A 192 -3.95 6.89 18.42
CA GLY A 192 -4.51 6.69 19.75
C GLY A 192 -5.26 5.36 19.85
N ASN A 193 -6.23 5.29 20.77
CA ASN A 193 -7.09 4.12 20.94
C ASN A 193 -7.82 3.77 19.62
N VAL A 194 -8.30 4.79 18.92
CA VAL A 194 -8.76 4.72 17.55
C VAL A 194 -7.68 5.34 16.67
N THR A 195 -7.00 4.51 15.90
CA THR A 195 -5.96 4.95 14.96
C THR A 195 -6.47 4.74 13.54
N VAL A 196 -6.62 5.84 12.80
CA VAL A 196 -7.09 5.83 11.41
C VAL A 196 -6.19 6.74 10.59
N ILE A 197 -5.68 6.23 9.47
CA ILE A 197 -4.95 7.03 8.48
C ILE A 197 -5.77 7.02 7.20
N VAL A 198 -6.28 8.17 6.80
CA VAL A 198 -7.16 8.33 5.66
C VAL A 198 -6.37 8.78 4.43
N MET A 199 -6.60 8.09 3.32
CA MET A 199 -5.86 8.24 2.07
C MET A 199 -6.80 8.48 0.89
N GLN A 200 -6.54 9.54 0.14
CA GLN A 200 -7.26 9.88 -1.09
C GLN A 200 -6.32 10.61 -2.05
N THR A 201 -6.35 10.25 -3.33
CA THR A 201 -5.73 11.09 -4.37
C THR A 201 -6.78 12.03 -4.97
N PRO A 202 -6.38 13.14 -5.62
CA PRO A 202 -7.31 13.99 -6.36
C PRO A 202 -8.13 13.21 -7.40
N PHE A 203 -7.51 12.22 -8.06
CA PHE A 203 -8.23 11.34 -8.99
C PHE A 203 -9.35 10.56 -8.28
N MET A 204 -9.07 9.97 -7.11
CA MET A 204 -10.07 9.22 -6.34
C MET A 204 -11.26 10.11 -5.94
N ALA A 205 -10.99 11.32 -5.42
CA ALA A 205 -12.02 12.30 -5.07
C ALA A 205 -12.87 12.68 -6.30
N ALA A 206 -12.20 12.97 -7.41
CA ALA A 206 -12.85 13.32 -8.67
C ALA A 206 -13.78 12.23 -9.22
N LYS A 207 -13.55 10.94 -8.90
CA LYS A 207 -14.42 9.84 -9.34
C LYS A 207 -15.64 9.64 -8.44
N LEU A 208 -15.63 10.16 -7.21
CA LEU A 208 -16.78 10.08 -6.30
C LEU A 208 -17.92 11.01 -6.71
N VAL A 209 -17.60 12.17 -7.30
CA VAL A 209 -18.60 13.11 -7.83
C VAL A 209 -18.84 12.83 -9.31
N LYS A 210 -19.99 12.23 -9.61
CA LYS A 210 -20.38 11.84 -10.98
C LYS A 210 -21.09 12.99 -11.69
N SER A 211 -20.80 13.14 -12.98
CA SER A 211 -21.46 14.14 -13.84
C SER A 211 -22.78 13.65 -14.45
N SER A 212 -23.04 12.34 -14.37
CA SER A 212 -24.25 11.72 -14.89
C SER A 212 -24.61 10.47 -14.09
N VAL A 213 -25.91 10.17 -14.02
CA VAL A 213 -26.44 8.92 -13.49
C VAL A 213 -26.42 7.87 -14.60
N ASP A 214 -25.84 6.72 -14.33
CA ASP A 214 -25.88 5.54 -15.20
C ASP A 214 -27.28 4.88 -15.11
N GLY A 215 -27.76 4.31 -16.21
CA GLY A 215 -29.01 3.56 -16.20
C GLY A 215 -28.92 2.24 -15.41
N GLU A 216 -27.70 1.77 -15.14
CA GLU A 216 -27.44 0.61 -14.29
C GLU A 216 -27.38 0.96 -12.80
N ALA A 217 -27.59 -0.04 -11.95
CA ALA A 217 -27.55 0.08 -10.49
C ALA A 217 -26.11 0.21 -9.94
N VAL A 218 -25.35 1.21 -10.38
CA VAL A 218 -23.93 1.43 -10.10
C VAL A 218 -23.62 2.85 -9.60
N ASN A 219 -24.66 3.63 -9.29
CA ASN A 219 -24.53 5.07 -9.06
C ASN A 219 -23.99 5.45 -7.68
N GLY A 220 -24.20 4.62 -6.66
CA GLY A 220 -23.73 4.85 -5.30
C GLY A 220 -22.28 4.45 -5.04
N ILE A 221 -21.94 4.48 -3.76
CA ILE A 221 -20.65 4.05 -3.22
C ILE A 221 -20.83 2.68 -2.57
N VAL A 222 -19.83 1.83 -2.67
CA VAL A 222 -19.79 0.55 -1.95
C VAL A 222 -18.61 0.60 -1.00
N SER A 223 -18.81 0.24 0.27
CA SER A 223 -17.75 0.31 1.28
C SER A 223 -17.60 -1.00 2.02
N ASP A 224 -16.37 -1.47 2.25
CA ASP A 224 -16.08 -2.67 3.05
C ASP A 224 -14.65 -2.63 3.63
N ALA A 225 -14.30 -3.61 4.47
CA ALA A 225 -13.00 -3.71 5.12
C ALA A 225 -12.23 -4.99 4.75
N ALA A 226 -10.99 -4.82 4.29
CA ALA A 226 -10.05 -5.90 4.01
C ALA A 226 -9.21 -6.25 5.25
N HIS A 227 -9.28 -7.51 5.70
CA HIS A 227 -8.62 -7.99 6.92
C HIS A 227 -7.18 -8.50 6.75
N ARG A 228 -6.68 -8.65 5.52
CA ARG A 228 -5.39 -9.36 5.26
C ARG A 228 -4.29 -8.49 4.69
N VAL A 229 -4.53 -7.18 4.58
CA VAL A 229 -3.57 -6.24 4.02
C VAL A 229 -2.42 -6.01 4.99
N TRP A 230 -2.69 -5.85 6.28
CA TRP A 230 -1.71 -5.43 7.28
C TRP A 230 -1.07 -6.61 8.02
N MET A 231 0.13 -6.40 8.56
CA MET A 231 0.80 -7.40 9.42
C MET A 231 0.05 -7.66 10.72
N ASP A 232 -0.50 -6.61 11.33
CA ASP A 232 -1.38 -6.75 12.47
C ASP A 232 -2.73 -7.32 11.99
N HIS A 233 -3.13 -8.43 12.58
CA HIS A 233 -4.37 -9.14 12.25
C HIS A 233 -5.62 -8.42 12.74
N ASN A 234 -5.49 -7.47 13.66
CA ASN A 234 -6.60 -6.63 14.13
C ASN A 234 -6.83 -5.41 13.24
N SER A 235 -5.83 -5.02 12.44
CA SER A 235 -5.93 -3.87 11.56
C SER A 235 -6.69 -4.17 10.28
N LEU A 236 -7.47 -3.19 9.83
CA LEU A 236 -8.29 -3.23 8.64
C LEU A 236 -7.79 -2.23 7.60
N LEU A 237 -7.94 -2.56 6.32
CA LEU A 237 -7.98 -1.56 5.26
C LEU A 237 -9.45 -1.34 4.89
N ILE A 238 -10.02 -0.22 5.30
CA ILE A 238 -11.38 0.17 4.90
C ILE A 238 -11.29 0.85 3.53
N VAL A 239 -12.11 0.40 2.59
CA VAL A 239 -12.16 0.92 1.22
C VAL A 239 -13.58 1.34 0.90
N SER A 240 -13.71 2.50 0.26
CA SER A 240 -14.95 2.94 -0.39
C SER A 240 -14.68 3.10 -1.88
N SER A 241 -15.41 2.35 -2.70
CA SER A 241 -15.27 2.34 -4.16
C SER A 241 -16.49 2.94 -4.85
N THR A 242 -16.27 3.47 -6.04
CA THR A 242 -17.28 4.00 -6.94
C THR A 242 -17.08 3.42 -8.33
N PHE A 243 -18.15 3.26 -9.10
CA PHE A 243 -18.07 2.82 -10.48
C PHE A 243 -17.69 3.97 -11.41
N GLU A 244 -16.70 3.76 -12.27
CA GLU A 244 -16.31 4.70 -13.31
C GLU A 244 -16.91 4.23 -14.65
N PRO A 245 -17.97 4.88 -15.17
CA PRO A 245 -18.73 4.35 -16.30
C PRO A 245 -18.16 4.74 -17.67
N THR A 246 -17.33 5.79 -17.74
CA THR A 246 -17.01 6.41 -19.04
C THR A 246 -15.83 5.74 -19.74
N ARG A 247 -14.72 5.50 -19.04
CA ARG A 247 -13.46 5.09 -19.64
C ARG A 247 -13.01 3.71 -19.20
N LEU A 248 -13.19 3.38 -17.92
CA LEU A 248 -12.71 2.16 -17.30
C LEU A 248 -13.79 1.10 -17.18
N ARG A 249 -15.07 1.50 -17.07
CA ARG A 249 -16.22 0.61 -16.87
C ARG A 249 -15.99 -0.41 -15.76
N CYS A 250 -15.40 0.05 -14.67
CA CYS A 250 -15.13 -0.78 -13.50
C CYS A 250 -15.15 0.04 -12.21
N TRP A 251 -15.24 -0.68 -11.08
CA TRP A 251 -15.10 -0.11 -9.75
C TRP A 251 -13.66 0.34 -9.49
N VAL A 252 -13.52 1.57 -9.02
CA VAL A 252 -12.26 2.22 -8.67
C VAL A 252 -12.30 2.69 -7.22
N PRO A 253 -11.17 2.71 -6.50
CA PRO A 253 -11.14 3.20 -5.13
C PRO A 253 -11.43 4.71 -5.09
N GLY A 254 -12.34 5.14 -4.23
CA GLY A 254 -12.68 6.53 -3.95
C GLY A 254 -12.10 7.05 -2.64
N LEU A 255 -11.94 6.17 -1.64
CA LEU A 255 -11.22 6.44 -0.39
C LEU A 255 -10.63 5.15 0.18
N MET A 256 -9.46 5.23 0.80
CA MET A 256 -8.84 4.12 1.52
C MET A 256 -8.43 4.57 2.93
N SER A 257 -8.57 3.70 3.92
CA SER A 257 -8.11 3.99 5.28
C SER A 257 -7.44 2.80 5.94
N TYR A 258 -6.24 3.01 6.47
CA TYR A 258 -5.74 2.14 7.52
C TYR A 258 -6.58 2.37 8.78
N SER A 259 -6.90 1.30 9.48
CA SER A 259 -7.62 1.33 10.75
C SER A 259 -7.06 0.26 11.68
N ASN A 260 -6.80 0.56 12.95
CA ASN A 260 -6.39 -0.45 13.95
C ASN A 260 -7.59 -1.26 14.52
N GLY A 261 -8.80 -1.05 13.99
CA GLY A 261 -10.00 -1.80 14.38
C GLY A 261 -11.18 -1.56 13.44
N GLY A 262 -12.36 -2.02 13.84
CA GLY A 262 -13.60 -1.93 13.05
C GLY A 262 -14.81 -1.46 13.85
N THR A 263 -14.61 -0.56 14.82
CA THR A 263 -15.72 0.02 15.60
C THR A 263 -16.41 1.15 14.83
N ALA A 264 -17.59 1.58 15.29
CA ALA A 264 -18.32 2.69 14.68
C ALA A 264 -17.48 3.97 14.56
N GLU A 265 -16.58 4.21 15.53
CA GLU A 265 -15.71 5.38 15.52
C GLU A 265 -14.66 5.32 14.39
N HIS A 266 -14.12 4.13 14.08
CA HIS A 266 -13.20 3.98 12.95
C HIS A 266 -13.91 4.29 11.62
N TYR A 267 -15.14 3.79 11.47
CA TYR A 267 -15.96 4.05 10.28
C TYR A 267 -16.44 5.51 10.23
N ARG A 268 -16.72 6.14 11.36
CA ARG A 268 -17.07 7.56 11.45
C ARG A 268 -15.96 8.42 10.82
N ILE A 269 -14.71 8.18 11.20
CA ILE A 269 -13.57 8.91 10.63
C ILE A 269 -13.45 8.65 9.12
N HIS A 270 -13.56 7.38 8.68
CA HIS A 270 -13.50 7.03 7.26
C HIS A 270 -14.57 7.78 6.44
N PHE A 271 -15.84 7.68 6.83
CA PHE A 271 -16.94 8.29 6.10
C PHE A 271 -16.94 9.82 6.19
N PHE A 272 -16.51 10.40 7.31
CA PHE A 272 -16.42 11.84 7.45
C PHE A 272 -15.47 12.44 6.41
N TYR A 273 -14.29 11.82 6.23
CA TYR A 273 -13.35 12.25 5.19
C TYR A 273 -13.78 11.85 3.77
N LEU A 274 -14.61 10.82 3.60
CA LEU A 274 -15.24 10.52 2.32
C LEU A 274 -16.14 11.69 1.89
N PHE A 275 -17.05 12.12 2.77
CA PHE A 275 -17.98 13.22 2.51
C PHE A 275 -17.23 14.54 2.30
N ARG A 276 -16.22 14.82 3.12
CA ARG A 276 -15.37 16.01 2.98
C ARG A 276 -14.60 16.03 1.66
N GLY A 277 -14.10 14.89 1.21
CA GLY A 277 -13.44 14.76 -0.10
C GLY A 277 -14.40 15.04 -1.26
N MET A 278 -15.62 14.54 -1.16
CA MET A 278 -16.69 14.81 -2.15
C MET A 278 -17.11 16.27 -2.16
N ALA A 279 -17.32 16.88 -0.99
CA ALA A 279 -17.68 18.30 -0.88
C ALA A 279 -16.61 19.23 -1.46
N ARG A 280 -15.32 18.92 -1.26
CA ARG A 280 -14.21 19.66 -1.89
C ARG A 280 -14.25 19.56 -3.40
N GLU A 281 -14.53 18.37 -3.93
CA GLU A 281 -14.66 18.17 -5.38
C GLU A 281 -15.90 18.88 -5.94
N CYS A 282 -17.03 18.84 -5.24
CA CYS A 282 -18.23 19.59 -5.59
C CYS A 282 -17.95 21.10 -5.64
N ALA A 283 -17.31 21.66 -4.62
CA ALA A 283 -16.92 23.07 -4.59
C ALA A 283 -15.97 23.44 -5.74
N ALA A 284 -15.03 22.56 -6.10
CA ALA A 284 -14.12 22.78 -7.22
C ALA A 284 -14.83 22.76 -8.59
N ARG A 285 -16.03 22.16 -8.67
CA ARG A 285 -16.84 22.05 -9.88
C ARG A 285 -18.10 22.92 -9.88
N ASP A 286 -18.28 23.76 -8.85
CA ASP A 286 -19.50 24.56 -8.65
C ASP A 286 -20.78 23.71 -8.62
N ILE A 287 -20.71 22.57 -7.93
CA ILE A 287 -21.84 21.64 -7.72
C ILE A 287 -22.32 21.78 -6.29
N GLU A 288 -23.64 21.88 -6.09
CA GLU A 288 -24.26 21.85 -4.77
C GLU A 288 -24.10 20.47 -4.12
N VAL A 289 -23.76 20.44 -2.83
CA VAL A 289 -23.66 19.19 -2.08
C VAL A 289 -25.06 18.76 -1.66
N ALA A 290 -25.54 17.65 -2.21
CA ALA A 290 -26.82 17.03 -1.83
C ALA A 290 -26.60 15.70 -1.10
N ASP A 291 -27.55 15.31 -0.24
CA ASP A 291 -27.50 14.10 0.58
C ASP A 291 -27.33 12.83 -0.27
N GLU A 292 -28.00 12.76 -1.42
CA GLU A 292 -28.00 11.62 -2.34
C GLU A 292 -26.60 11.29 -2.87
N LEU A 293 -25.68 12.27 -2.90
CA LEU A 293 -24.27 12.02 -3.27
C LEU A 293 -23.61 11.01 -2.33
N PHE A 294 -24.07 10.90 -1.09
CA PHE A 294 -23.49 10.04 -0.08
C PHE A 294 -24.12 8.63 -0.04
N ALA A 295 -25.04 8.31 -0.97
CA ALA A 295 -25.71 7.02 -1.01
C ALA A 295 -24.72 5.85 -1.05
N ASN A 296 -24.88 4.91 -0.11
CA ASN A 296 -23.88 3.89 0.16
C ASN A 296 -24.49 2.51 0.40
N VAL A 297 -23.77 1.47 -0.04
CA VAL A 297 -24.06 0.07 0.27
C VAL A 297 -23.16 -0.39 1.42
N SER A 298 -23.76 -0.68 2.58
CA SER A 298 -23.08 -0.97 3.85
C SER A 298 -23.78 -2.14 4.57
N PHE A 299 -23.07 -2.91 5.41
CA PHE A 299 -23.67 -4.11 6.01
C PHE A 299 -23.38 -4.37 7.51
N PRO A 300 -22.15 -4.31 8.04
CA PRO A 300 -21.98 -4.50 9.48
C PRO A 300 -22.45 -3.27 10.27
N ASP A 301 -23.05 -3.51 11.43
CA ASP A 301 -23.58 -2.49 12.34
C ASP A 301 -22.61 -1.34 12.67
N PRO A 302 -21.31 -1.61 12.95
CA PRO A 302 -20.33 -0.56 13.12
C PRO A 302 -20.22 0.38 11.91
N GLN A 303 -20.30 -0.14 10.69
CA GLN A 303 -20.22 0.66 9.48
C GLN A 303 -21.45 1.55 9.32
N ARG A 304 -22.66 1.01 9.54
CA ARG A 304 -23.90 1.79 9.53
C ARG A 304 -23.87 2.92 10.57
N LYS A 305 -23.50 2.60 11.81
CA LYS A 305 -23.41 3.59 12.90
C LYS A 305 -22.36 4.66 12.60
N GLY A 306 -21.20 4.26 12.09
CA GLY A 306 -20.14 5.18 11.69
C GLY A 306 -20.58 6.11 10.56
N PHE A 307 -21.30 5.61 9.56
CA PHE A 307 -21.86 6.43 8.48
C PHE A 307 -22.82 7.50 9.00
N ILE A 308 -23.77 7.11 9.87
CA ILE A 308 -24.74 8.06 10.43
C ILE A 308 -24.04 9.16 11.24
N LEU A 309 -23.08 8.78 12.09
CA LEU A 309 -22.32 9.76 12.87
C LEU A 309 -21.51 10.69 11.96
N ALA A 310 -20.83 10.14 10.95
CA ALA A 310 -20.06 10.92 9.99
C ALA A 310 -20.91 11.91 9.19
N PHE A 311 -22.14 11.51 8.84
CA PHE A 311 -23.07 12.35 8.09
C PHE A 311 -23.51 13.55 8.94
N VAL A 312 -23.83 13.31 10.21
CA VAL A 312 -24.14 14.38 11.16
C VAL A 312 -22.94 15.32 11.32
N ASP A 313 -21.75 14.77 11.59
CA ASP A 313 -20.53 15.58 11.77
C ASP A 313 -20.21 16.41 10.52
N PHE A 314 -20.34 15.81 9.33
CA PHE A 314 -20.10 16.49 8.07
C PHE A 314 -21.04 17.68 7.88
N TRP A 315 -22.35 17.51 8.07
CA TRP A 315 -23.31 18.59 7.87
C TRP A 315 -23.23 19.67 8.95
N VAL A 316 -22.90 19.31 10.19
CA VAL A 316 -22.61 20.29 11.25
C VAL A 316 -21.38 21.14 10.91
N GLU A 317 -20.34 20.56 10.28
CA GLU A 317 -19.17 21.32 9.81
C GLU A 317 -19.48 22.11 8.53
N HIS A 318 -20.17 21.50 7.56
CA HIS A 318 -20.33 22.04 6.21
C HIS A 318 -21.38 23.15 6.13
N ALA A 319 -22.47 23.03 6.88
CA ALA A 319 -23.62 23.92 6.84
C ALA A 319 -24.17 24.17 8.25
N PRO A 320 -23.40 24.84 9.12
CA PRO A 320 -23.74 24.97 10.54
C PRO A 320 -25.05 25.74 10.73
N GLY A 321 -26.02 25.08 11.38
CA GLY A 321 -27.31 25.68 11.74
C GLY A 321 -28.42 25.55 10.68
N GLU A 322 -28.15 24.99 9.51
CA GLU A 322 -29.20 24.75 8.49
C GLU A 322 -30.16 23.62 8.86
N ARG A 323 -29.63 22.58 9.52
CA ARG A 323 -30.40 21.43 10.02
C ARG A 323 -30.04 21.13 11.46
N THR A 324 -31.03 20.71 12.23
CA THR A 324 -30.85 20.18 13.58
C THR A 324 -30.20 18.79 13.54
N ILE A 325 -29.55 18.41 14.65
CA ILE A 325 -28.98 17.05 14.78
C ILE A 325 -30.07 15.97 14.59
N ALA A 326 -31.30 16.23 15.04
CA ALA A 326 -32.41 15.29 14.90
C ALA A 326 -32.80 15.08 13.42
N GLU A 327 -32.85 16.14 12.62
CA GLU A 327 -33.12 16.05 11.19
C GLU A 327 -32.01 15.29 10.45
N LEU A 328 -30.75 15.51 10.82
CA LEU A 328 -29.61 14.80 10.23
C LEU A 328 -29.61 13.31 10.59
N LEU A 329 -29.97 12.96 11.83
CA LEU A 329 -30.12 11.57 12.27
C LEU A 329 -31.28 10.84 11.59
N ASP A 330 -32.34 11.56 11.20
CA ASP A 330 -33.45 11.01 10.41
C ASP A 330 -33.11 10.88 8.91
N ALA A 331 -32.31 11.80 8.38
CA ALA A 331 -31.89 11.80 6.98
C ALA A 331 -30.88 10.69 6.65
N ALA A 332 -29.85 10.50 7.49
CA ALA A 332 -28.73 9.60 7.18
C ALA A 332 -29.15 8.14 6.85
N PRO A 333 -30.09 7.49 7.58
CA PRO A 333 -30.52 6.13 7.26
C PRO A 333 -31.17 5.98 5.88
N LYS A 334 -31.71 7.07 5.30
CA LYS A 334 -32.33 7.09 3.96
C LYS A 334 -31.29 6.97 2.83
N LEU A 335 -30.01 7.02 3.17
CA LEU A 335 -28.89 6.93 2.23
C LEU A 335 -28.14 5.59 2.30
N ILE A 336 -28.56 4.68 3.17
CA ILE A 336 -27.88 3.39 3.38
C ILE A 336 -28.73 2.25 2.84
N LYS A 337 -28.16 1.49 1.90
CA LYS A 337 -28.73 0.21 1.43
C LYS A 337 -27.90 -0.95 1.96
N GLY A 338 -28.59 -1.99 2.41
CA GLY A 338 -28.01 -3.20 2.95
C GLY A 338 -27.57 -4.16 1.85
N CYS A 339 -26.46 -4.85 2.06
CA CYS A 339 -26.00 -5.89 1.15
C CYS A 339 -26.87 -7.16 1.24
N ALA A 340 -27.65 -7.46 0.20
CA ALA A 340 -28.50 -8.65 0.17
C ALA A 340 -27.68 -9.95 0.09
N HIS A 341 -26.47 -9.93 -0.48
CA HIS A 341 -25.58 -11.09 -0.49
C HIS A 341 -25.23 -11.54 0.94
N HIS A 342 -24.93 -10.61 1.83
CA HIS A 342 -24.61 -10.95 3.21
C HIS A 342 -25.80 -11.55 3.97
N PHE A 343 -27.03 -11.07 3.73
CA PHE A 343 -28.23 -11.72 4.26
C PHE A 343 -28.37 -13.17 3.75
N ARG A 344 -28.18 -13.40 2.45
CA ARG A 344 -28.20 -14.73 1.83
C ARG A 344 -27.07 -15.64 2.36
N SER A 345 -25.90 -15.08 2.61
CA SER A 345 -24.77 -15.78 3.23
C SER A 345 -25.07 -16.17 4.69
N GLN A 346 -25.69 -15.27 5.46
CA GLN A 346 -26.19 -15.58 6.81
C GLN A 346 -27.20 -16.71 6.81
N ILE A 347 -28.17 -16.71 5.87
CA ILE A 347 -29.12 -17.83 5.71
C ILE A 347 -28.37 -19.14 5.48
N THR A 348 -27.41 -19.15 4.56
CA THR A 348 -26.60 -20.33 4.22
C THR A 348 -25.80 -20.85 5.42
N ARG A 349 -25.30 -19.95 6.27
CA ARG A 349 -24.59 -20.31 7.50
C ARG A 349 -25.53 -20.86 8.57
N VAL A 350 -26.62 -20.14 8.87
CA VAL A 350 -27.55 -20.48 9.95
C VAL A 350 -28.26 -21.80 9.66
N LYS A 351 -28.67 -22.05 8.41
CA LYS A 351 -29.31 -23.32 8.03
C LYS A 351 -28.43 -24.55 8.24
N LYS A 352 -27.11 -24.39 8.31
CA LYS A 352 -26.15 -25.49 8.56
C LYS A 352 -25.92 -25.75 10.05
N ILE A 353 -26.42 -24.89 10.94
CA ILE A 353 -26.30 -25.09 12.38
C ILE A 353 -27.39 -26.08 12.80
N SER A 354 -27.04 -27.36 12.87
CA SER A 354 -27.99 -28.46 13.18
C SER A 354 -28.71 -28.29 14.53
N GLY A 355 -28.08 -27.59 15.48
CA GLY A 355 -28.69 -27.23 16.76
C GLY A 355 -29.79 -26.16 16.66
N VAL A 356 -29.87 -25.42 15.55
CA VAL A 356 -30.84 -24.35 15.29
C VAL A 356 -31.87 -24.80 14.26
N VAL A 357 -31.42 -25.41 13.16
CA VAL A 357 -32.25 -25.88 12.05
C VAL A 357 -32.05 -27.37 11.86
N ASP A 358 -33.14 -28.13 11.86
CA ASP A 358 -33.12 -29.56 11.56
C ASP A 358 -32.55 -29.78 10.12
N PRO A 359 -31.58 -30.68 9.92
CA PRO A 359 -31.02 -30.97 8.61
C PRO A 359 -32.04 -31.36 7.54
N SER A 360 -33.19 -31.93 7.93
CA SER A 360 -34.30 -32.26 7.01
C SER A 360 -35.14 -31.05 6.59
N LYS A 361 -34.99 -29.90 7.25
CA LYS A 361 -35.80 -28.68 7.05
C LYS A 361 -34.99 -27.50 6.50
N THR A 362 -33.76 -27.71 6.06
CA THR A 362 -32.87 -26.62 5.60
C THR A 362 -33.44 -25.82 4.43
N ASP A 363 -34.13 -26.49 3.51
CA ASP A 363 -34.71 -25.83 2.33
C ASP A 363 -35.96 -25.04 2.69
N ILE A 364 -36.76 -25.56 3.64
CA ILE A 364 -37.91 -24.85 4.21
C ILE A 364 -37.44 -23.58 4.91
N PHE A 365 -36.39 -23.68 5.73
CA PHE A 365 -35.79 -22.53 6.42
C PHE A 365 -35.35 -21.45 5.42
N GLU A 366 -34.61 -21.83 4.38
CA GLU A 366 -34.12 -20.90 3.37
C GLU A 366 -35.27 -20.23 2.61
N ASN A 367 -36.29 -20.99 2.23
CA ASN A 367 -37.46 -20.46 1.53
C ASN A 367 -38.22 -19.44 2.37
N PHE A 368 -38.46 -19.72 3.66
CA PHE A 368 -39.12 -18.75 4.53
C PHE A 368 -38.28 -17.47 4.69
N ALA A 369 -36.98 -17.60 4.95
CA ALA A 369 -36.11 -16.45 5.14
C ALA A 369 -36.00 -15.57 3.87
N ARG A 370 -35.92 -16.18 2.69
CA ARG A 370 -35.86 -15.45 1.42
C ARG A 370 -37.18 -14.75 1.08
N LYS A 371 -38.32 -15.33 1.46
CA LYS A 371 -39.65 -14.76 1.17
C LYS A 371 -39.81 -13.35 1.74
N LEU A 372 -39.17 -13.07 2.89
CA LEU A 372 -39.16 -11.76 3.53
C LEU A 372 -38.62 -10.63 2.63
N LEU A 373 -37.73 -10.94 1.67
CA LEU A 373 -37.19 -9.96 0.71
C LEU A 373 -38.22 -9.50 -0.34
N SER A 374 -39.34 -10.22 -0.47
CA SER A 374 -40.35 -10.01 -1.50
C SER A 374 -41.72 -9.59 -0.98
N CYS A 375 -41.87 -9.42 0.34
CA CYS A 375 -43.12 -8.99 0.96
C CYS A 375 -43.54 -7.60 0.46
N LYS A 376 -44.84 -7.43 0.17
CA LYS A 376 -45.37 -6.19 -0.42
C LYS A 376 -45.79 -5.17 0.63
N ASN A 377 -46.11 -5.61 1.85
CA ASN A 377 -46.59 -4.75 2.92
C ASN A 377 -46.26 -5.31 4.32
N ILE A 378 -46.36 -4.45 5.34
CA ILE A 378 -46.00 -4.76 6.72
C ILE A 378 -46.83 -5.93 7.28
N PRO A 379 -48.17 -5.99 7.07
CA PRO A 379 -48.96 -7.14 7.53
C PRO A 379 -48.50 -8.48 6.96
N GLU A 380 -48.21 -8.55 5.65
CA GLU A 380 -47.69 -9.76 5.01
C GLU A 380 -46.31 -10.15 5.57
N PHE A 381 -45.43 -9.17 5.75
CA PHE A 381 -44.11 -9.39 6.33
C PHE A 381 -44.22 -9.95 7.76
N ASN A 382 -45.02 -9.32 8.62
CA ASN A 382 -45.19 -9.74 10.01
C ASN A 382 -45.79 -11.15 10.08
N ARG A 383 -46.77 -11.47 9.24
CA ARG A 383 -47.33 -12.82 9.15
C ARG A 383 -46.24 -13.84 8.80
N HIS A 384 -45.43 -13.58 7.77
CA HIS A 384 -44.34 -14.48 7.38
C HIS A 384 -43.22 -14.59 8.43
N ALA A 385 -42.91 -13.51 9.13
CA ALA A 385 -41.97 -13.54 10.23
C ALA A 385 -42.48 -14.38 11.40
N THR A 386 -43.76 -14.27 11.75
CA THR A 386 -44.39 -15.13 12.77
C THR A 386 -44.35 -16.60 12.37
N GLU A 387 -44.76 -16.92 11.14
CA GLU A 387 -44.71 -18.29 10.60
C GLU A 387 -43.26 -18.85 10.62
N PHE A 388 -42.25 -18.02 10.33
CA PHE A 388 -40.84 -18.41 10.43
C PHE A 388 -40.44 -18.73 11.86
N ILE A 389 -40.81 -17.90 12.83
CA ILE A 389 -40.46 -18.09 14.25
C ILE A 389 -41.14 -19.34 14.81
N GLU A 390 -42.40 -19.59 14.45
CA GLU A 390 -43.12 -20.81 14.84
C GLU A 390 -42.48 -22.07 14.27
N ALA A 391 -42.05 -22.04 13.00
CA ALA A 391 -41.39 -23.17 12.35
C ALA A 391 -39.95 -23.40 12.85
N PHE A 392 -39.24 -22.33 13.24
CA PHE A 392 -37.83 -22.34 13.63
C PHE A 392 -37.57 -21.51 14.90
N PRO A 393 -38.11 -21.91 16.07
CA PRO A 393 -38.04 -21.09 17.29
C PRO A 393 -36.60 -20.82 17.76
N ARG A 394 -35.67 -21.73 17.49
CA ARG A 394 -34.25 -21.55 17.83
C ARG A 394 -33.54 -20.50 16.96
N ALA A 395 -34.14 -20.09 15.85
CA ALA A 395 -33.65 -19.02 14.98
C ALA A 395 -34.31 -17.67 15.27
N GLU A 396 -35.17 -17.57 16.28
CA GLU A 396 -35.91 -16.35 16.62
C GLU A 396 -34.99 -15.15 16.85
N SER A 397 -33.92 -15.29 17.64
CA SER A 397 -32.98 -14.20 17.90
C SER A 397 -32.31 -13.70 16.62
N TRP A 398 -32.00 -14.61 15.69
CA TRP A 398 -31.41 -14.26 14.41
C TRP A 398 -32.39 -13.45 13.54
N ILE A 399 -33.65 -13.89 13.41
CA ILE A 399 -34.61 -13.16 12.57
C ILE A 399 -35.07 -11.86 13.22
N ARG A 400 -35.26 -11.83 14.55
CA ARG A 400 -35.62 -10.59 15.26
C ARG A 400 -34.56 -9.51 15.11
N TRP A 401 -33.29 -9.88 15.03
CA TRP A 401 -32.23 -8.93 14.73
C TRP A 401 -32.42 -8.26 13.36
N TRP A 402 -32.82 -9.02 12.33
CA TRP A 402 -33.16 -8.47 11.01
C TRP A 402 -34.42 -7.61 11.00
N MET A 403 -35.37 -7.90 11.88
CA MET A 403 -36.64 -7.17 12.00
C MET A 403 -36.52 -5.84 12.75
N LEU A 404 -35.39 -5.57 13.41
CA LEU A 404 -35.18 -4.26 14.03
C LEU A 404 -35.30 -3.16 12.96
N PRO A 405 -36.05 -2.06 13.22
CA PRO A 405 -36.29 -1.03 12.20
C PRO A 405 -35.01 -0.53 11.52
N ALA A 406 -33.93 -0.38 12.30
CA ALA A 406 -32.63 0.07 11.82
C ALA A 406 -31.92 -0.90 10.84
N HIS A 407 -32.32 -2.17 10.79
CA HIS A 407 -31.78 -3.17 9.86
C HIS A 407 -32.78 -3.50 8.76
N ALA A 408 -34.07 -3.59 9.12
CA ALA A 408 -35.14 -3.90 8.19
C ALA A 408 -35.20 -2.89 7.04
N CYS A 409 -35.05 -1.60 7.34
CA CYS A 409 -35.12 -0.53 6.33
C CYS A 409 -34.01 -0.59 5.27
N MET A 410 -32.87 -1.21 5.60
CA MET A 410 -31.74 -1.34 4.68
C MET A 410 -31.94 -2.47 3.67
N LEU A 411 -32.82 -3.44 3.94
CA LEU A 411 -32.89 -4.69 3.16
C LEU A 411 -34.28 -5.03 2.64
N PHE A 412 -35.31 -4.86 3.47
CA PHE A 412 -36.66 -5.29 3.13
C PHE A 412 -37.44 -4.14 2.47
N PRO A 413 -37.95 -4.32 1.24
CA PRO A 413 -38.66 -3.27 0.51
C PRO A 413 -39.83 -2.67 1.31
N THR A 414 -40.49 -3.50 2.12
CA THR A 414 -41.60 -3.10 2.99
C THR A 414 -41.25 -2.03 4.03
N PHE A 415 -39.99 -1.99 4.49
CA PHE A 415 -39.51 -1.05 5.52
C PHE A 415 -38.61 0.04 4.93
N ARG A 416 -38.49 0.09 3.59
CA ARG A 416 -37.60 1.01 2.90
C ARG A 416 -37.94 2.46 3.23
N VAL A 417 -36.92 3.21 3.66
CA VAL A 417 -37.00 4.65 3.92
C VAL A 417 -36.25 5.49 2.87
N MET A 418 -35.39 4.85 2.07
CA MET A 418 -34.76 5.41 0.88
C MET A 418 -35.78 5.56 -0.25
N THR A 419 -35.64 6.59 -1.10
CA THR A 419 -36.49 6.75 -2.29
C THR A 419 -36.32 5.57 -3.26
N ALA A 420 -37.36 5.26 -4.05
CA ALA A 420 -37.32 4.14 -4.97
C ALA A 420 -36.25 4.34 -6.05
N GLU A 421 -36.17 5.56 -6.57
CA GLU A 421 -35.24 5.99 -7.61
C GLU A 421 -33.79 5.80 -7.15
N LEU A 422 -33.46 6.27 -5.94
CA LEU A 422 -32.12 6.11 -5.39
C LEU A 422 -31.80 4.64 -5.11
N TRP A 423 -32.77 3.92 -4.51
CA TRP A 423 -32.63 2.50 -4.20
C TRP A 423 -32.31 1.67 -5.43
N ASP A 424 -33.01 1.90 -6.54
CA ASP A 424 -32.80 1.17 -7.79
C ASP A 424 -31.52 1.62 -8.51
N SER A 425 -31.05 2.85 -8.27
CA SER A 425 -29.83 3.37 -8.88
C SER A 425 -28.52 2.83 -8.27
N ILE A 426 -28.55 2.24 -7.07
CA ILE A 426 -27.36 1.77 -6.34
C ILE A 426 -27.30 0.23 -6.19
N PRO A 427 -26.10 -0.37 -6.09
CA PRO A 427 -25.96 -1.83 -6.10
C PRO A 427 -26.74 -2.53 -4.98
N GLU A 428 -27.17 -3.77 -5.23
CA GLU A 428 -27.78 -4.64 -4.22
C GLU A 428 -26.73 -5.36 -3.33
N THR A 429 -25.46 -5.36 -3.75
CA THR A 429 -24.40 -6.16 -3.12
C THR A 429 -23.10 -5.39 -2.98
N THR A 430 -22.25 -5.86 -2.05
CA THR A 430 -20.87 -5.38 -1.84
C THR A 430 -19.85 -6.14 -2.69
N ASN A 431 -20.27 -6.92 -3.70
CA ASN A 431 -19.38 -7.73 -4.54
C ASN A 431 -18.25 -6.89 -5.19
N ALA A 432 -18.51 -5.61 -5.46
CA ALA A 432 -17.52 -4.67 -5.93
C ALA A 432 -16.29 -4.58 -5.00
N GLU A 433 -16.54 -4.54 -3.68
CA GLU A 433 -15.48 -4.50 -2.68
C GLU A 433 -14.81 -5.85 -2.48
N GLU A 434 -15.55 -6.97 -2.56
CA GLU A 434 -14.92 -8.30 -2.57
C GLU A 434 -13.93 -8.46 -3.73
N ALA A 435 -14.30 -7.97 -4.91
CA ALA A 435 -13.42 -7.91 -6.08
C ALA A 435 -12.25 -6.92 -5.87
N MET A 436 -12.50 -5.77 -5.25
CA MET A 436 -11.46 -4.79 -4.92
C MET A 436 -10.43 -5.38 -3.95
N HIS A 437 -10.87 -6.08 -2.91
CA HIS A 437 -10.02 -6.80 -1.97
C HIS A 437 -9.12 -7.80 -2.69
N TRP A 438 -9.66 -8.56 -3.65
CA TRP A 438 -8.87 -9.48 -4.44
C TRP A 438 -7.80 -8.75 -5.27
N LYS A 439 -8.17 -7.65 -5.96
CA LYS A 439 -7.23 -6.82 -6.73
C LYS A 439 -6.13 -6.24 -5.83
N LEU A 440 -6.47 -5.75 -4.64
CA LEU A 440 -5.51 -5.27 -3.65
C LEU A 440 -4.53 -6.38 -3.26
N TYR A 441 -5.03 -7.57 -2.88
CA TYR A 441 -4.16 -8.69 -2.52
C TYR A 441 -3.24 -9.13 -3.66
N ALA A 442 -3.72 -9.09 -4.90
CA ALA A 442 -2.93 -9.42 -6.07
C ALA A 442 -1.86 -8.35 -6.37
N ALA A 443 -2.21 -7.06 -6.24
CA ALA A 443 -1.35 -5.96 -6.62
C ALA A 443 -0.28 -5.62 -5.58
N ILE A 444 -0.65 -5.59 -4.29
CA ILE A 444 0.24 -5.14 -3.21
C ILE A 444 0.61 -6.25 -2.23
N GLY A 445 0.02 -7.44 -2.37
CA GLY A 445 0.27 -8.57 -1.48
C GLY A 445 -0.55 -8.51 -0.19
N ARG A 446 -0.03 -9.17 0.86
CA ARG A 446 -0.68 -9.34 2.16
C ARG A 446 0.32 -9.17 3.28
N ARG A 447 -0.15 -8.86 4.49
CA ARG A 447 0.68 -8.73 5.70
C ARG A 447 1.80 -7.70 5.54
N LEU A 448 1.43 -6.51 5.07
CA LEU A 448 2.34 -5.39 4.87
C LEU A 448 2.61 -4.66 6.20
N PRO A 449 3.85 -4.24 6.47
CA PRO A 449 4.12 -3.20 7.46
C PRO A 449 3.44 -1.89 7.05
N LEU A 450 3.10 -1.05 8.03
CA LEU A 450 2.28 0.16 7.81
C LEU A 450 2.83 1.05 6.70
N LEU A 451 4.04 1.62 6.87
CA LEU A 451 4.62 2.56 5.91
C LEU A 451 4.84 1.96 4.50
N PRO A 452 5.45 0.77 4.32
CA PRO A 452 5.49 0.08 3.04
C PRO A 452 4.10 -0.13 2.43
N GLY A 453 3.10 -0.47 3.24
CA GLY A 453 1.73 -0.63 2.78
C GLY A 453 1.09 0.68 2.33
N LEU A 454 1.30 1.79 3.04
CA LEU A 454 0.86 3.13 2.60
C LEU A 454 1.48 3.51 1.25
N LYS A 455 2.78 3.25 1.05
CA LYS A 455 3.48 3.45 -0.24
C LYS A 455 2.87 2.60 -1.35
N ALA A 456 2.57 1.34 -1.06
CA ALA A 456 1.96 0.43 -2.02
C ALA A 456 0.53 0.86 -2.40
N LEU A 457 -0.26 1.34 -1.43
CA LEU A 457 -1.61 1.87 -1.67
C LEU A 457 -1.59 3.14 -2.52
N PHE A 458 -0.61 4.03 -2.34
CA PHE A 458 -0.43 5.17 -3.25
C PHE A 458 -0.22 4.70 -4.69
N LYS A 459 0.66 3.71 -4.91
CA LYS A 459 0.91 3.15 -6.25
C LYS A 459 -0.30 2.42 -6.82
N PHE A 460 -1.09 1.78 -5.98
CA PHE A 460 -2.36 1.17 -6.37
C PHE A 460 -3.38 2.21 -6.83
N ALA A 461 -3.51 3.34 -6.12
CA ALA A 461 -4.37 4.45 -6.55
C ALA A 461 -3.86 5.08 -7.86
N GLU A 462 -2.56 5.31 -7.96
CA GLU A 462 -1.91 5.87 -9.16
C GLU A 462 -2.12 4.98 -10.40
N HIS A 463 -2.16 3.65 -10.23
CA HIS A 463 -2.44 2.71 -11.30
C HIS A 463 -3.79 2.97 -11.98
N TYR A 464 -4.86 3.20 -11.21
CA TYR A 464 -6.19 3.50 -11.78
C TYR A 464 -6.22 4.84 -12.53
N GLN A 465 -5.53 5.86 -12.01
CA GLN A 465 -5.39 7.12 -12.73
C GLN A 465 -4.67 6.92 -14.07
N ARG A 466 -3.57 6.16 -14.09
CA ARG A 466 -2.84 5.85 -15.33
C ARG A 466 -3.70 5.08 -16.33
N LEU A 467 -4.53 4.14 -15.88
CA LEU A 467 -5.48 3.44 -16.75
C LEU A 467 -6.51 4.40 -17.35
N PHE A 468 -7.02 5.34 -16.54
CA PHE A 468 -8.00 6.34 -16.98
C PHE A 468 -7.40 7.33 -18.01
N ASP A 469 -6.15 7.72 -17.82
CA ASP A 469 -5.45 8.61 -18.74
C ASP A 469 -5.09 7.90 -20.05
N ALA A 470 -4.65 6.63 -19.97
CA ALA A 470 -4.30 5.83 -21.14
C ALA A 470 -5.52 5.50 -22.02
N SER A 471 -6.67 5.20 -21.41
CA SER A 471 -7.92 4.96 -22.14
C SER A 471 -8.41 6.20 -22.90
N GLY A 472 -8.19 7.41 -22.36
CA GLY A 472 -8.49 8.67 -23.05
C GLY A 472 -7.61 8.95 -24.28
N ARG A 473 -6.39 8.40 -24.34
CA ARG A 473 -5.50 8.59 -25.51
C ARG A 473 -5.89 7.72 -26.71
N LYS A 474 -6.51 6.55 -26.47
CA LYS A 474 -6.95 5.66 -27.55
C LYS A 474 -8.14 6.23 -28.34
N SER A 475 -8.99 7.07 -27.73
CA SER A 475 -10.11 7.70 -28.45
C SER A 475 -9.71 8.88 -29.33
N CYS A 476 -8.53 9.49 -29.11
CA CYS A 476 -8.05 10.60 -29.94
C CYS A 476 -7.28 10.17 -31.20
N ILE A 477 -6.90 8.89 -31.30
CA ILE A 477 -6.17 8.36 -32.47
C ILE A 477 -7.14 7.86 -33.56
N SER A 478 -8.42 7.63 -33.23
CA SER A 478 -9.43 7.11 -34.15
C SER A 478 -10.19 8.16 -34.98
N THR A 479 -9.78 9.44 -34.93
CA THR A 479 -10.41 10.53 -35.71
C THR A 479 -9.48 11.17 -36.74
N VAL A 480 -8.37 10.52 -37.08
CA VAL A 480 -7.53 10.92 -38.23
C VAL A 480 -7.51 9.78 -39.24
N SER A 481 -8.54 9.74 -40.10
CA SER A 481 -8.54 9.02 -41.38
C SER A 481 -9.52 9.69 -42.32
#